data_AF-A0A8J5N8U9-F1
#
_entry.id   AF-A0A8J5N8U9-F1
#
_cell.length_a   1.000
_cell.length_b   1.000
_cell.length_c   1.000
_cell.angle_alpha   90.00
_cell.angle_beta   90.00
_cell.angle_gamma   90.00
#
_symmetry.space_group_name_H-M   'P 1'
#
loop_
_entity.id
_entity.type
_entity.pdbx_description
1 polymer ?
#
loop_
_entity_poly.entity_id
_entity_poly.type
_entity_poly.pdbx_seq_one_letter_code
_entity_poly.pdbx_strand_id
1 'polypeptide(L)'
;MPGHLLGDSGYPRRKYLLTPVINMTRPTTEVTTTRNTIERAFGVLKRRFAHLGSTIRTKINTIKAIIVSSFVLHNIAIMTRVLLPEEVGKEEMDAVHIQ
;
A
#
# COMPACT_ATOMS: atom_id res chain seq x y z
N MET A 1 0.80 -23.02 11.40
CA MET A 1 0.08 -23.42 10.17
C MET A 1 1.02 -23.21 8.97
N PRO A 2 1.05 -24.09 7.97
CA PRO A 2 1.81 -23.86 6.75
C PRO A 2 1.22 -22.68 5.96
N GLY A 3 2.04 -21.66 5.71
CA GLY A 3 1.68 -20.51 4.89
C GLY A 3 1.79 -20.84 3.40
N HIS A 4 0.83 -20.38 2.60
CA HIS A 4 0.80 -20.57 1.16
C HIS A 4 1.20 -19.27 0.46
N LEU A 5 2.16 -19.32 -0.48
CA LEU A 5 2.59 -18.13 -1.22
C LEU A 5 1.65 -17.89 -2.41
N LEU A 6 0.90 -16.79 -2.36
CA LEU A 6 0.03 -16.35 -3.44
C LEU A 6 0.75 -15.37 -4.36
N GLY A 7 0.65 -15.61 -5.66
CA GLY A 7 1.11 -14.70 -6.70
C GLY A 7 0.06 -13.67 -7.06
N ASP A 8 0.46 -12.65 -7.80
CA ASP A 8 -0.46 -11.81 -8.55
C ASP A 8 -0.03 -11.77 -10.02
N SER A 9 -0.70 -10.95 -10.84
CA SER A 9 -0.37 -10.81 -12.27
C SER A 9 1.01 -10.19 -12.52
N GLY A 10 1.63 -9.57 -11.52
CA GLY A 10 2.96 -8.97 -11.58
C GLY A 10 4.11 -9.97 -11.36
N TYR A 11 3.81 -11.19 -10.91
CA TYR A 11 4.82 -12.24 -10.71
C TYR A 11 4.73 -13.33 -11.78
N PRO A 12 5.87 -13.82 -12.30
CA PRO A 12 5.87 -14.96 -13.20
C PRO A 12 5.18 -16.18 -12.56
N ARG A 13 4.49 -16.99 -13.35
CA ARG A 13 3.91 -18.25 -12.88
C ARG A 13 5.02 -19.21 -12.45
N ARG A 14 5.13 -19.51 -11.16
CA ARG A 14 6.15 -20.41 -10.59
C ARG A 14 5.48 -21.58 -9.88
N LYS A 15 6.16 -22.73 -9.81
CA LYS A 15 5.63 -23.95 -9.15
C LYS A 15 5.32 -23.77 -7.66
N TYR A 16 5.94 -22.77 -7.03
CA TYR A 16 5.76 -22.43 -5.62
C TYR A 16 4.78 -21.26 -5.38
N LEU A 17 4.17 -20.73 -6.44
CA LEU A 17 3.32 -19.54 -6.39
C LEU A 17 1.90 -19.92 -6.79
N LEU A 18 0.98 -19.95 -5.82
CA LEU A 18 -0.44 -20.12 -6.10
C LEU A 18 -0.90 -18.92 -6.92
N THR A 19 -1.23 -19.13 -8.19
CA THR A 19 -1.81 -18.08 -9.03
C THR A 19 -3.28 -17.98 -8.64
N PRO A 20 -3.74 -16.89 -7.99
CA PRO A 20 -5.13 -16.74 -7.65
C PRO A 20 -5.93 -16.69 -8.94
N VAL A 21 -6.86 -17.63 -9.07
CA VAL A 21 -7.83 -17.61 -10.16
C VAL A 21 -8.68 -16.37 -9.94
N ILE A 22 -8.54 -15.40 -10.86
CA ILE A 22 -9.16 -14.06 -10.81
C ILE A 22 -10.70 -14.15 -10.66
N ASN A 23 -11.29 -15.30 -10.95
CA ASN A 23 -12.70 -15.61 -10.78
C ASN A 23 -12.92 -16.90 -9.99
N MET A 24 -12.46 -16.98 -8.75
CA MET A 24 -12.95 -18.04 -7.85
C MET A 24 -14.44 -17.81 -7.59
N THR A 25 -15.28 -18.77 -7.98
CA THR A 25 -16.72 -18.80 -7.65
C THR A 25 -16.97 -18.72 -6.13
N ARG A 26 -15.95 -19.02 -5.33
CA ARG A 26 -15.92 -18.81 -3.88
C ARG A 26 -14.59 -18.17 -3.48
N PRO A 27 -14.51 -16.85 -3.23
CA PRO A 27 -13.32 -16.26 -2.64
C PRO A 27 -13.06 -16.94 -1.29
N THR A 28 -11.87 -17.48 -1.08
CA THR A 28 -11.42 -17.79 0.28
C THR A 28 -11.24 -16.45 0.98
N THR A 29 -12.13 -16.14 1.91
CA THR A 29 -12.26 -14.82 2.57
C THR A 29 -10.93 -14.32 3.12
N GLU A 30 -10.09 -15.22 3.62
CA GLU A 30 -8.75 -14.93 4.17
C GLU A 30 -7.78 -14.37 3.12
N VAL A 31 -7.78 -14.91 1.91
CA VAL A 31 -6.89 -14.48 0.82
C VAL A 31 -7.30 -13.09 0.32
N THR A 32 -8.61 -12.89 0.12
CA THR A 32 -9.15 -11.61 -0.34
C THR A 32 -8.93 -10.51 0.71
N THR A 33 -9.10 -10.81 1.99
CA THR A 33 -8.93 -9.83 3.08
C THR A 33 -7.47 -9.41 3.23
N THR A 34 -6.55 -10.37 3.15
CA THR A 34 -5.11 -10.09 3.24
C THR A 34 -4.65 -9.23 2.06
N ARG A 35 -5.11 -9.55 0.84
CA ARG A 35 -4.81 -8.76 -0.36
C ARG A 35 -5.32 -7.33 -0.25
N ASN A 36 -6.59 -7.16 0.14
CA ASN A 36 -7.21 -5.85 0.30
C ASN A 36 -6.46 -4.97 1.30
N THR A 37 -5.96 -5.56 2.39
CA THR A 37 -5.19 -4.84 3.42
C THR A 37 -3.88 -4.30 2.85
N ILE A 38 -3.14 -5.12 2.10
CA ILE A 38 -1.86 -4.72 1.47
C ILE A 38 -2.08 -3.68 0.37
N GLU A 39 -3.08 -3.89 -0.50
CA GLU A 39 -3.41 -2.94 -1.57
C GLU A 39 -3.80 -1.57 -1.01
N ARG A 40 -4.61 -1.54 0.05
CA ARG A 40 -4.96 -0.29 0.76
C ARG A 40 -3.72 0.38 1.37
N ALA A 41 -2.83 -0.39 1.99
CA ALA A 41 -1.58 0.15 2.55
C ALA A 41 -0.70 0.80 1.48
N PHE A 42 -0.52 0.15 0.32
CA PHE A 42 0.20 0.75 -0.80
C PHE A 42 -0.50 1.99 -1.37
N GLY A 43 -1.84 2.00 -1.42
CA GLY A 43 -2.61 3.18 -1.82
C GLY A 43 -2.38 4.38 -0.88
N VAL A 44 -2.30 4.16 0.43
CA VAL A 44 -1.96 5.20 1.41
C VAL A 44 -0.54 5.72 1.21
N LEU A 45 0.43 4.82 1.04
CA LEU A 45 1.84 5.20 0.84
C LEU A 45 2.07 6.01 -0.43
N LYS A 46 1.43 5.64 -1.54
CA LYS A 46 1.55 6.37 -2.81
C LYS A 46 0.94 7.78 -2.74
N ARG A 47 -0.14 7.95 -1.98
CA ARG A 47 -0.76 9.27 -1.74
C ARG A 47 0.13 10.16 -0.87
N ARG A 48 0.72 9.60 0.19
CA ARG A 48 1.65 10.34 1.07
C ARG A 48 2.98 10.67 0.37
N PHE A 49 3.52 9.74 -0.41
CA PHE A 49 4.81 9.85 -1.07
C PHE A 49 4.65 9.69 -2.58
N ALA A 50 4.44 10.81 -3.28
CA ALA A 50 4.17 10.82 -4.73
C ALA A 50 5.25 10.10 -5.58
N HIS A 51 6.50 10.06 -5.10
CA HIS A 51 7.57 9.34 -5.78
C HIS A 51 7.36 7.81 -5.80
N LEU A 52 6.54 7.23 -4.91
CA LEU A 52 6.15 5.81 -4.95
C LEU A 52 5.03 5.53 -5.96
N GLY A 53 4.29 6.57 -6.38
CA GLY A 53 3.25 6.48 -7.40
C GLY A 53 3.77 6.65 -8.82
N SER A 54 5.02 7.07 -8.99
CA SER A 54 5.64 7.37 -10.29
C SER A 54 6.93 6.59 -10.50
N THR A 55 7.49 6.67 -11.71
CA THR A 55 8.74 5.99 -12.06
C THR A 55 9.93 6.62 -11.34
N ILE A 56 10.57 5.88 -10.43
CA ILE A 56 11.77 6.30 -9.73
C ILE A 56 13.00 6.05 -10.63
N ARG A 57 13.69 7.12 -11.04
CA ARG A 57 14.88 7.06 -11.91
C ARG A 57 16.18 7.11 -11.09
N THR A 58 16.39 6.15 -10.19
CA THR A 58 17.60 6.07 -9.35
C THR A 58 18.21 4.67 -9.37
N LYS A 59 19.42 4.52 -8.82
CA LYS A 59 20.09 3.21 -8.70
C LYS A 59 19.24 2.28 -7.85
N ILE A 60 19.17 0.98 -8.20
CA ILE A 60 18.38 -0.03 -7.48
C ILE A 60 18.68 -0.03 -5.97
N ASN A 61 19.95 0.12 -5.58
CA ASN A 61 20.33 0.18 -4.16
C ASN A 61 19.69 1.37 -3.44
N THR A 62 19.58 2.51 -4.11
CA THR A 62 18.90 3.71 -3.58
C THR A 62 17.40 3.50 -3.53
N ILE A 63 16.79 2.82 -4.51
CA ILE A 63 15.35 2.51 -4.51
C ILE A 63 14.96 1.72 -3.26
N LYS A 64 15.77 0.73 -2.85
CA LYS A 64 15.51 -0.04 -1.62
C LYS A 64 15.46 0.87 -0.39
N ALA A 65 16.44 1.77 -0.27
CA ALA A 65 16.50 2.73 0.83
C ALA A 65 15.31 3.68 0.81
N ILE A 66 14.91 4.18 -0.36
CA ILE A 66 13.72 5.03 -0.53
C ILE A 66 12.47 4.30 -0.03
N ILE A 67 12.26 3.06 -0.48
CA ILE A 67 11.09 2.26 -0.08
C ILE A 67 11.07 2.09 1.44
N VAL A 68 12.16 1.59 2.05
CA VAL A 68 12.23 1.36 3.49
C VAL A 68 12.02 2.65 4.27
N SER A 69 12.67 3.75 3.88
CA SER A 69 12.51 5.05 4.52
C SER A 69 11.07 5.56 4.43
N SER A 70 10.37 5.37 3.31
CA SER A 70 8.95 5.74 3.20
C SER A 70 8.06 4.98 4.20
N PHE A 71 8.30 3.69 4.43
CA PHE A 71 7.57 2.94 5.45
C PHE A 71 7.87 3.44 6.86
N VAL A 72 9.14 3.70 7.18
CA VAL A 72 9.54 4.23 8.49
C VAL A 72 8.91 5.61 8.71
N LEU A 73 9.00 6.50 7.74
CA LEU A 73 8.38 7.83 7.80
C LEU A 73 6.85 7.76 7.90
N HIS A 74 6.21 6.79 7.22
CA HIS A 74 4.78 6.56 7.35
C HIS A 74 4.39 6.16 8.78
N ASN A 75 5.16 5.27 9.41
CA ASN A 75 4.91 4.85 10.80
C ASN A 75 5.08 6.04 11.75
N ILE A 76 6.11 6.85 11.57
CA ILE A 76 6.31 8.08 12.34
C ILE A 76 5.11 9.02 12.16
N ALA A 77 4.65 9.22 10.92
CA ALA A 77 3.50 10.06 10.63
C ALA A 77 2.21 9.56 11.31
N ILE A 78 2.00 8.24 11.40
CA ILE A 78 0.88 7.67 12.17
C ILE A 78 1.03 8.00 13.65
N MET A 79 2.22 7.81 14.22
CA MET A 79 2.49 8.09 15.64
C MET A 79 2.29 9.57 15.98
N THR A 80 2.67 10.47 15.09
CA THR A 80 2.55 11.92 15.27
C THR A 80 1.21 12.48 14.80
N ARG A 81 0.28 11.63 14.35
CA ARG A 81 -1.03 12.01 13.79
C ARG A 81 -0.93 13.01 12.63
N VAL A 82 0.11 12.90 11.82
CA VAL A 82 0.26 13.71 10.60
C VAL A 82 -0.72 13.20 9.55
N LEU A 83 -1.59 14.11 9.12
CA LEU A 83 -2.62 13.84 8.13
C LEU A 83 -2.03 13.41 6.80
N LEU A 84 -2.88 12.76 6.00
CA LEU A 84 -2.57 12.54 4.59
C LEU A 84 -2.83 13.85 3.82
N PRO A 85 -2.13 14.07 2.69
CA PRO A 85 -2.30 15.29 1.91
C PRO A 85 -3.77 15.61 1.55
N GLU A 86 -4.58 14.58 1.27
CA GLU A 86 -6.01 14.73 0.95
C GLU A 86 -6.92 15.04 2.15
N GLU A 87 -6.44 14.86 3.38
CA GLU A 87 -7.22 15.15 4.60
C GLU A 87 -6.95 16.58 5.11
N VAL A 88 -5.81 17.19 4.76
CA VAL A 88 -5.47 18.58 5.13
C VAL A 88 -6.54 19.57 4.65
N GLY A 89 -7.01 19.43 3.41
CA GLY A 89 -8.04 20.33 2.86
C GLY A 89 -9.45 20.12 3.42
N LYS A 90 -9.72 18.98 4.07
CA LYS A 90 -11.04 18.72 4.69
C LYS A 90 -11.14 19.35 6.08
N GLU A 91 -10.05 19.33 6.85
CA GLU A 91 -10.02 19.98 8.16
C GLU A 91 -10.19 21.50 8.06
N GLU A 92 -9.64 22.13 7.01
CA GLU A 92 -9.86 23.57 6.76
C GLU A 92 -11.33 23.86 6.44
N MET A 93 -12.02 23.01 5.67
CA MET A 93 -13.43 23.18 5.34
C MET A 93 -14.36 22.94 6.55
N ASP A 94 -14.05 21.95 7.38
CA ASP A 94 -14.82 21.64 8.60
C ASP A 94 -14.62 22.73 9.68
N ALA A 95 -13.42 23.34 9.76
CA ALA A 95 -13.16 24.48 10.63
C ALA A 95 -13.92 25.75 10.19
N VAL A 96 -14.12 25.95 8.89
CA VAL A 96 -14.85 27.11 8.33
C VAL A 96 -16.37 26.99 8.53
N HIS A 97 -16.92 25.78 8.71
CA HIS A 97 -18.37 25.58 8.88
C HIS A 97 -18.87 25.63 10.34
N ILE A 98 -17.99 25.94 11.30
CA ILE A 98 -18.30 26.06 12.74
C ILE A 98 -18.33 27.55 13.20
N GLN A 99 -18.15 28.53 12.30
CA GLN A 99 -18.30 29.97 12.60
C GLN A 99 -19.64 30.55 12.17
#